data_AF-A0A813RQQ8-F1
#
_entry.id   AF-A0A813RQQ8-F1
#
_cell.length_a   1.000
_cell.length_b   1.000
_cell.length_c   1.000
_cell.angle_alpha   90.00
_cell.angle_beta   90.00
_cell.angle_gamma   90.00
#
_symmetry.space_group_name_H-M   'P 1'
#
loop_
_entity.id
_entity.type
_entity.pdbx_description
1 polymer ?
#
loop_
_entity_poly.entity_id
_entity_poly.type
_entity_poly.pdbx_seq_one_letter_code
_entity_poly.pdbx_strand_id
1 'polypeptide(L)'
;MSNTVGTLSYATAGPNTRTTQLFINYIDNSRLDPLGFAPLGIVTTGLDTANAIFNPTPGSSDGVDQDQYSTKGNPWIRLNYPQINFITKTSITYNCPVPSN
;
A
#
# COMPACT_ATOMS: atom_id res chain seq x y z
N MET A 1 15.08 6.64 3.47
CA MET A 1 13.72 6.58 4.04
C MET A 1 13.58 5.21 4.71
N SER A 2 12.86 5.11 5.84
CA SER A 2 12.70 3.88 6.63
C SER A 2 11.23 3.48 6.66
N ASN A 3 10.89 2.21 6.91
CA ASN A 3 9.52 1.69 7.04
C ASN A 3 8.88 2.10 8.38
N THR A 4 8.84 3.39 8.69
CA THR A 4 8.17 3.94 9.88
C THR A 4 6.70 4.23 9.61
N VAL A 5 5.94 4.57 10.66
CA VAL A 5 4.50 4.93 10.57
C VAL A 5 4.24 5.93 9.44
N GLY A 6 3.20 5.68 8.64
CA GLY A 6 2.72 6.53 7.56
C GLY A 6 3.47 6.38 6.23
N THR A 7 4.53 5.57 6.17
CA THR A 7 5.28 5.36 4.92
C THR A 7 4.54 4.41 3.97
N LEU A 8 4.62 4.69 2.67
CA LEU A 8 4.14 3.83 1.60
C LEU A 8 5.34 3.07 1.02
N SER A 9 5.27 1.74 0.99
CA SER A 9 6.40 0.88 0.67
C SER A 9 6.03 -0.19 -0.35
N TYR A 10 7.01 -0.61 -1.14
CA TYR A 10 6.89 -1.79 -1.99
C TYR A 10 6.97 -3.07 -1.18
N ALA A 11 6.09 -4.04 -1.48
CA ALA A 11 6.29 -5.42 -1.07
C ALA A 11 7.40 -6.09 -1.91
N THR A 12 7.99 -7.16 -1.38
CA THR A 12 9.10 -7.87 -2.02
C THR A 12 9.14 -9.34 -1.59
N ALA A 13 9.61 -10.21 -2.49
CA ALA A 13 9.96 -11.60 -2.20
C ALA A 13 11.50 -11.82 -2.23
N GLY A 14 12.28 -10.74 -2.21
CA GLY A 14 13.74 -10.75 -2.27
C GLY A 14 14.31 -9.90 -3.41
N PRO A 15 15.64 -9.92 -3.61
CA PRO A 15 16.30 -9.10 -4.63
C PRO A 15 15.68 -9.27 -6.03
N ASN A 16 15.40 -8.15 -6.70
CA ASN A 16 14.87 -8.10 -8.08
C ASN A 16 13.48 -8.74 -8.29
N THR A 17 12.65 -8.85 -7.25
CA THR A 17 11.28 -9.42 -7.33
C THR A 17 10.15 -8.39 -7.23
N ARG A 18 10.47 -7.10 -7.18
CA ARG A 18 9.49 -6.03 -6.95
C ARG A 18 8.44 -5.98 -8.07
N THR A 19 7.18 -5.94 -7.68
CA THR A 19 6.01 -5.78 -8.56
C THR A 19 5.36 -4.40 -8.34
N THR A 20 4.05 -4.30 -8.55
CA THR A 20 3.24 -3.10 -8.26
C THR A 20 2.52 -3.18 -6.91
N GLN A 21 2.85 -4.17 -6.08
CA GLN A 21 2.25 -4.33 -4.76
C GLN A 21 2.84 -3.34 -3.75
N LEU A 22 1.96 -2.57 -3.12
CA LEU A 22 2.29 -1.53 -2.15
C LEU A 22 1.52 -1.74 -0.84
N PHE A 23 2.08 -1.26 0.26
CA PHE A 23 1.41 -1.21 1.56
C PHE A 23 1.76 0.08 2.32
N ILE A 24 0.87 0.49 3.23
CA ILE A 24 1.08 1.61 4.14
C ILE A 24 1.47 1.04 5.51
N ASN A 25 2.55 1.57 6.10
CA ASN A 25 2.96 1.23 7.45
C ASN A 25 2.05 1.93 8.48
N TYR A 26 1.18 1.19 9.16
CA TYR A 26 0.35 1.73 10.24
C TYR A 26 1.08 1.79 11.59
N ILE A 27 2.17 1.04 11.73
CA ILE A 27 3.06 1.02 12.90
C ILE A 27 4.52 1.17 12.41
N ASP A 28 5.46 1.27 13.34
CA ASP A 28 6.88 1.19 13.02
C ASP A 28 7.25 -0.23 12.60
N ASN A 29 7.66 -0.39 11.34
CA ASN A 29 8.15 -1.63 10.76
C ASN A 29 9.58 -1.47 10.23
N SER A 30 10.41 -0.62 10.84
CA SER A 30 11.84 -0.43 10.49
C SER A 30 12.63 -1.74 10.39
N ARG A 31 12.18 -2.81 11.07
CA ARG A 31 12.68 -4.19 10.90
C ARG A 31 12.64 -4.71 9.45
N LEU A 32 11.82 -4.13 8.57
CA LEU A 32 11.70 -4.50 7.16
C LEU A 32 12.75 -3.82 6.26
N ASP A 33 13.40 -2.75 6.75
CA ASP A 33 14.44 -2.04 6.01
C ASP A 33 15.58 -2.97 5.55
N PRO A 34 16.20 -3.79 6.43
CA PRO A 34 17.26 -4.71 6.00
C PRO A 34 16.77 -5.86 5.12
N LEU A 35 15.46 -6.08 5.03
CA LEU A 35 14.85 -7.13 4.18
C LEU A 35 14.54 -6.63 2.76
N GLY A 36 14.81 -5.35 2.46
CA GLY A 36 14.66 -4.78 1.12
C GLY A 36 13.26 -4.29 0.79
N PHE A 37 12.39 -4.12 1.78
CA PHE A 37 11.10 -3.42 1.60
C PHE A 37 11.38 -1.93 1.44
N ALA A 38 11.23 -1.43 0.21
CA ALA A 38 11.65 -0.09 -0.15
C ALA A 38 10.51 0.92 0.05
N PRO A 39 10.60 1.84 1.03
CA PRO A 39 9.66 2.96 1.13
C PRO A 39 9.88 3.94 -0.02
N LEU A 40 8.78 4.36 -0.66
CA LEU A 40 8.78 5.27 -1.81
C LEU A 40 8.11 6.63 -1.53
N GLY A 41 7.43 6.76 -0.40
CA GLY A 41 6.71 7.99 -0.05
C GLY A 41 6.15 7.94 1.37
N ILE A 42 5.56 9.06 1.79
CA ILE A 42 4.92 9.22 3.10
C ILE A 42 3.52 9.80 2.88
N VAL A 43 2.54 9.25 3.57
CA VAL A 43 1.18 9.81 3.63
C VAL A 43 1.25 11.15 4.35
N THR A 44 0.99 12.24 3.65
CA THR A 44 1.04 13.60 4.22
C THR A 44 -0.29 14.03 4.85
N THR A 45 -1.40 13.45 4.40
CA THR A 45 -2.76 13.69 4.92
C THR A 45 -3.60 12.42 4.79
N GLY A 46 -4.56 12.19 5.69
CA GLY A 46 -5.51 11.08 5.60
C GLY A 46 -5.00 9.71 6.07
N LEU A 47 -3.97 9.64 6.92
CA LEU A 47 -3.50 8.36 7.48
C LEU A 47 -4.55 7.71 8.39
N ASP A 48 -5.31 8.52 9.12
CA ASP A 48 -6.49 8.13 9.90
C ASP A 48 -7.57 7.49 9.01
N THR A 49 -7.81 8.08 7.83
CA THR A 49 -8.73 7.53 6.83
C THR A 49 -8.23 6.18 6.32
N ALA A 50 -6.94 6.03 6.03
CA ALA A 50 -6.36 4.75 5.64
C ALA A 50 -6.51 3.68 6.75
N ASN A 51 -6.26 4.05 8.00
CA ASN A 51 -6.44 3.17 9.16
C ASN A 51 -7.90 2.73 9.38
N ALA A 52 -8.87 3.54 8.95
CA ALA A 52 -10.30 3.24 9.11
C ALA A 52 -10.89 2.42 7.94
N ILE A 53 -10.10 2.11 6.90
CA ILE A 53 -10.55 1.31 5.77
C ILE A 53 -11.03 -0.06 6.26
N PHE A 54 -12.16 -0.52 5.73
CA PHE A 54 -12.72 -1.83 6.07
C PHE A 54 -11.70 -2.95 5.84
N ASN A 55 -11.43 -3.74 6.88
CA ASN A 55 -10.57 -4.92 6.81
C ASN A 55 -11.40 -6.12 6.30
N PRO A 56 -11.11 -6.63 5.09
CA PRO A 56 -11.85 -7.77 4.51
C PRO A 56 -11.51 -9.11 5.16
N THR A 57 -10.47 -9.16 6.01
CA THR A 57 -9.96 -10.36 6.67
C THR A 57 -9.71 -10.09 8.16
N PRO A 58 -10.76 -9.78 8.95
CA PRO A 58 -10.60 -9.45 10.36
C PRO A 58 -9.98 -10.63 11.14
N GLY A 59 -8.97 -10.34 11.96
CA GLY A 59 -8.27 -11.33 12.78
C GLY A 59 -7.21 -12.17 12.04
N SER A 60 -7.06 -11.99 10.72
CA SER A 60 -5.98 -12.62 9.95
C SER A 60 -4.73 -11.73 9.92
N SER A 61 -3.57 -12.31 10.22
CA SER A 61 -2.26 -11.68 9.99
C SER A 61 -1.84 -11.70 8.52
N ASP A 62 -2.35 -12.67 7.75
CA ASP A 62 -1.90 -12.95 6.38
C ASP A 62 -2.65 -12.09 5.36
N GLY A 63 -3.81 -11.57 5.73
CA GLY A 63 -4.61 -10.68 4.91
C GLY A 63 -5.25 -11.38 3.71
N VAL A 64 -5.45 -10.62 2.63
CA VAL A 64 -5.90 -11.14 1.33
C VAL A 64 -4.77 -11.94 0.68
N ASP A 65 -5.08 -13.12 0.16
CA ASP A 65 -4.12 -13.96 -0.55
C ASP A 65 -3.57 -13.26 -1.80
N GLN A 66 -2.28 -12.96 -1.74
CA GLN A 66 -1.57 -12.15 -2.73
C GLN A 66 -1.36 -12.92 -4.04
N ASP A 67 -1.10 -14.23 -3.96
CA ASP A 67 -0.87 -15.10 -5.11
C ASP A 67 -2.16 -15.30 -5.90
N GLN A 68 -3.28 -15.52 -5.19
CA GLN A 68 -4.59 -15.61 -5.81
C GLN A 68 -4.99 -14.31 -6.51
N TYR A 69 -4.74 -13.15 -5.88
CA TYR A 69 -5.04 -11.88 -6.52
C TYR A 69 -4.13 -11.62 -7.74
N SER A 70 -2.83 -11.92 -7.64
CA SER A 70 -1.89 -11.74 -8.75
C SER A 70 -2.24 -12.59 -9.97
N THR A 71 -2.81 -13.78 -9.77
CA THR A 71 -3.13 -14.72 -10.86
C THR A 71 -4.55 -14.55 -11.40
N LYS A 72 -5.53 -14.25 -10.55
CA LYS A 72 -6.96 -14.23 -10.92
C LYS A 72 -7.57 -12.83 -10.98
N GLY A 73 -6.92 -11.83 -10.38
CA GLY A 73 -7.28 -10.42 -10.47
C GLY A 73 -8.66 -10.05 -9.92
N ASN A 74 -9.23 -9.00 -10.51
CA ASN A 74 -10.49 -8.38 -10.06
C ASN A 74 -11.69 -9.35 -9.97
N PRO A 75 -11.90 -10.31 -10.90
CA PRO A 75 -12.99 -11.27 -10.77
C PRO A 75 -12.92 -12.08 -9.47
N TRP A 76 -11.73 -12.54 -9.09
CA TRP A 76 -11.54 -13.33 -7.88
C TRP A 76 -11.70 -12.49 -6.61
N ILE A 77 -11.09 -11.31 -6.54
CA ILE A 77 -11.14 -10.51 -5.31
C ILE A 77 -12.56 -10.02 -5.01
N ARG A 78 -13.35 -9.69 -6.04
CA ARG A 78 -14.76 -9.27 -5.89
C ARG A 78 -15.65 -10.42 -5.45
N LEU A 79 -15.37 -11.64 -5.90
CA LEU A 79 -16.13 -12.83 -5.50
C LEU A 79 -15.83 -13.23 -4.05
N ASN A 80 -14.56 -13.22 -3.64
CA ASN A 80 -14.13 -13.71 -2.33
C ASN A 80 -14.22 -12.65 -1.23
N TYR A 81 -14.09 -11.37 -1.59
CA TYR A 81 -14.19 -10.24 -0.66
C TYR A 81 -15.15 -9.17 -1.21
N PRO A 82 -16.48 -9.41 -1.19
CA PRO A 82 -17.46 -8.51 -1.82
C PRO A 82 -17.46 -7.07 -1.29
N GLN A 83 -16.98 -6.86 -0.06
CA GLN A 83 -16.88 -5.55 0.59
C GLN A 83 -15.48 -4.90 0.45
N ILE A 84 -14.62 -5.45 -0.40
CA ILE A 84 -13.26 -4.93 -0.56
C ILE A 84 -13.25 -3.51 -1.16
N ASN A 85 -12.28 -2.72 -0.72
CA ASN A 85 -12.11 -1.34 -1.14
C ASN A 85 -11.28 -1.27 -2.43
N PHE A 86 -11.65 -0.34 -3.32
CA PHE A 86 -10.91 -0.07 -4.55
C PHE A 86 -10.53 1.40 -4.61
N ILE A 87 -9.29 1.67 -5.03
CA ILE A 87 -8.88 3.00 -5.48
C ILE A 87 -9.45 3.19 -6.89
N THR A 88 -10.37 4.14 -7.06
CA THR A 88 -11.05 4.40 -8.34
C THR A 88 -10.41 5.53 -9.14
N LYS A 89 -9.63 6.39 -8.48
CA LYS A 89 -8.95 7.54 -9.10
C LYS A 89 -7.66 7.86 -8.37
N THR A 90 -6.64 8.21 -9.13
CA THR A 90 -5.38 8.76 -8.64
C THR A 90 -4.97 9.93 -9.52
N SER A 91 -4.32 10.93 -8.93
CA SER A 91 -3.85 12.12 -9.65
C SER A 91 -2.42 12.42 -9.21
N ILE A 92 -1.59 12.90 -10.13
CA ILE A 92 -0.29 13.49 -9.79
C ILE A 92 -0.49 15.00 -9.77
N THR A 93 -0.22 15.63 -8.62
CA THR A 93 -0.27 17.08 -8.47
C THR A 93 1.14 17.64 -8.60
N TYR A 94 1.34 18.51 -9.58
CA TYR A 94 2.57 19.29 -9.68
C TYR A 94 2.38 20.60 -8.92
N ASN A 95 3.17 20.82 -7.89
CA ASN A 95 3.29 22.14 -7.29
C ASN A 95 4.22 22.96 -8.19
N CYS A 96 3.69 23.52 -9.28
CA CYS A 96 4.44 24.47 -10.10
C CYS A 96 4.56 25.79 -9.32
N PRO A 97 5.77 26.27 -8.99
CA PRO A 97 5.92 27.61 -8.43
C PRO A 97 5.45 28.62 -9.48
N VAL A 98 4.47 29.45 -9.14
CA VAL A 98 4.09 30.59 -9.97
C VAL A 98 5.28 31.57 -9.96
N PRO A 99 5.86 31.96 -11.11
CA PRO A 99 6.90 32.98 -11.13
C PRO A 99 6.35 34.27 -10.53
N SER A 100 7.10 34.89 -9.62
CA SER A 100 6.82 36.25 -9.15
C SER A 100 7.04 37.24 -10.31
N ASN A 101 6.01 38.04 -10.63
CA ASN A 101 6.10 39.18 -11.54
C ASN A 101 7.09 40.24 -11.06
#